data_AF-A0A1X7PHC0-F1
#
_entry.id   AF-A0A1X7PHC0-F1
#
_cell.length_a   1.000
_cell.length_b   1.000
_cell.length_c   1.000
_cell.angle_alpha   90.00
_cell.angle_beta   90.00
_cell.angle_gamma   90.00
#
_symmetry.space_group_name_H-M   'P 1'
#
loop_
_entity.id
_entity.type
_entity.pdbx_description
1 polymer ?
#
loop_
_entity_poly.entity_id
_entity_poly.type
_entity_poly.pdbx_seq_one_letter_code
_entity_poly.pdbx_strand_id
1 'polypeptide(L)'
;MPEKTPAGPAKAVPKPDGPVLLSGGNPQIAKGYGDAPVQAYIAAMPGWKSDLGRRLDAIVTRTVPGVRKAVKWNSPFYGAPDAEGTWFLSFHVFAKYVKVAFFKGASLEPQPPGT
;
A
#
# COMPACT_ATOMS: atom_id res chain seq x y z
N MET A 1 -1.68 -49.14 5.25
CA MET A 1 -1.44 -47.69 5.18
C MET A 1 -1.19 -47.22 6.61
N PRO A 2 -0.02 -46.69 6.99
CA PRO A 2 0.16 -46.17 8.34
C PRO A 2 -0.60 -44.84 8.48
N GLU A 3 -1.42 -44.74 9.52
CA GLU A 3 -2.24 -43.59 9.84
C GLU A 3 -1.37 -42.46 10.41
N LYS A 4 -1.44 -41.26 9.83
CA LYS A 4 -0.70 -40.08 10.30
C LYS A 4 -1.36 -39.56 11.58
N THR A 5 -0.59 -39.47 12.66
CA THR A 5 -0.97 -38.78 13.89
C THR A 5 -1.29 -37.30 13.61
N PRO A 6 -2.41 -36.75 14.13
CA PRO A 6 -2.76 -35.36 13.91
C PRO A 6 -1.79 -34.42 14.62
N ALA A 7 -1.32 -33.40 13.91
CA ALA A 7 -0.49 -32.34 14.46
C ALA A 7 -1.29 -31.54 15.51
N GLY A 8 -0.69 -31.35 16.69
CA GLY A 8 -1.28 -30.55 17.76
C GLY A 8 -1.48 -29.08 17.35
N PRO A 9 -2.35 -28.34 18.04
CA PRO A 9 -2.69 -26.97 17.67
C PRO A 9 -1.45 -26.08 17.73
N ALA A 10 -1.14 -25.39 16.64
CA ALA A 10 -0.09 -24.39 16.60
C ALA A 10 -0.42 -23.27 17.59
N LYS A 11 0.52 -22.97 18.51
CA LYS A 11 0.37 -21.87 19.47
C LYS A 11 0.27 -20.55 18.71
N ALA A 12 -0.80 -19.80 18.96
CA ALA A 12 -0.99 -18.46 18.40
C ALA A 12 0.11 -17.53 18.91
N VAL A 13 0.86 -16.92 17.99
CA VAL A 13 1.85 -15.89 18.32
C VAL A 13 1.09 -14.63 18.76
N PRO A 14 1.45 -14.00 19.90
CA PRO A 14 0.85 -12.75 20.32
C PRO A 14 0.97 -11.70 19.21
N LYS A 15 -0.13 -11.02 18.88
CA LYS A 15 -0.08 -9.88 17.95
C LYS A 15 0.67 -8.75 18.65
N PRO A 16 1.65 -8.12 17.98
CA PRO A 16 2.32 -6.94 18.55
C PRO A 16 1.29 -5.83 18.79
N ASP A 17 1.50 -5.06 19.85
CA ASP A 17 0.73 -3.86 20.18
C ASP A 17 1.12 -2.73 19.21
N GLY A 18 0.63 -2.82 17.98
CA GLY A 18 0.92 -1.86 16.91
C GLY A 18 0.90 -2.48 15.52
N PRO A 19 0.97 -1.65 14.46
CA PRO A 19 1.02 -2.14 13.09
C PRO A 19 2.28 -2.97 12.88
N VAL A 20 2.13 -4.14 12.26
CA VAL A 20 3.28 -4.96 11.85
C VAL A 20 3.99 -4.22 10.71
N LEU A 21 5.31 -4.04 10.85
CA LEU A 21 6.14 -3.42 9.83
C LEU A 21 7.07 -4.48 9.22
N LEU A 22 7.14 -4.50 7.89
CA LEU A 22 8.09 -5.31 7.14
C LEU A 22 9.47 -4.63 7.13
N SER A 23 10.45 -5.29 6.52
CA SER A 23 11.77 -4.72 6.27
C SER A 23 11.64 -3.34 5.60
N GLY A 24 12.47 -2.39 6.04
CA GLY A 24 12.39 -1.01 5.57
C GLY A 24 11.26 -0.17 6.19
N GLY A 25 10.47 -0.72 7.13
CA GLY A 25 9.42 0.01 7.82
C GLY A 25 8.10 0.11 7.04
N ASN A 26 7.91 -0.75 6.04
CA ASN A 26 6.68 -0.81 5.25
C ASN A 26 5.53 -1.42 6.06
N PRO A 27 4.39 -0.72 6.26
CA PRO A 27 3.22 -1.30 6.92
C PRO A 27 2.74 -2.59 6.27
N GLN A 28 2.52 -3.64 7.05
CA GLN A 28 1.90 -4.88 6.57
C GLN A 28 0.38 -4.76 6.65
N ILE A 29 -0.27 -4.58 5.51
CA ILE A 29 -1.72 -4.45 5.38
C ILE A 29 -2.23 -5.51 4.40
N ALA A 30 -3.28 -6.22 4.81
CA ALA A 30 -3.92 -7.21 3.95
C ALA A 30 -4.41 -6.57 2.64
N LYS A 31 -4.42 -7.36 1.56
CA LYS A 31 -5.00 -6.92 0.29
C LYS A 31 -6.45 -6.48 0.52
N GLY A 32 -6.81 -5.32 0.01
CA GLY A 32 -8.16 -4.77 0.12
C GLY A 32 -8.43 -3.70 -0.92
N TYR A 33 -9.70 -3.48 -1.24
CA TYR A 33 -10.14 -2.44 -2.17
C TYR A 33 -10.92 -1.36 -1.40
N GLY A 34 -10.93 -0.15 -1.94
CA GLY A 34 -11.55 1.02 -1.33
C GLY A 34 -10.60 1.84 -0.47
N ASP A 35 -11.15 2.88 0.15
CA ASP A 35 -10.39 3.87 0.93
C ASP A 35 -9.87 3.31 2.25
N ALA A 36 -10.70 2.55 2.97
CA ALA A 36 -10.35 1.99 4.29
C ALA A 36 -8.99 1.27 4.36
N PRO A 37 -8.63 0.32 3.47
CA PRO A 37 -7.31 -0.33 3.52
C PRO A 37 -6.16 0.65 3.24
N VAL A 38 -6.36 1.66 2.40
CA VAL A 38 -5.36 2.70 2.12
C VAL A 38 -5.17 3.62 3.34
N GLN A 39 -6.25 4.04 4.00
CA GLN A 39 -6.15 4.84 5.22
C GLN A 39 -5.49 4.05 6.36
N ALA A 40 -5.79 2.75 6.50
CA ALA A 40 -5.12 1.88 7.45
C ALA A 40 -3.61 1.78 7.18
N TYR A 41 -3.22 1.66 5.90
CA TYR A 41 -1.82 1.70 5.51
C TYR A 41 -1.16 3.03 5.89
N ILE A 42 -1.79 4.17 5.56
CA ILE A 42 -1.26 5.52 5.86
C ILE A 42 -1.12 5.75 7.37
N ALA A 43 -2.11 5.34 8.16
CA ALA A 43 -2.08 5.44 9.61
C ALA A 43 -0.94 4.61 10.22
N ALA A 44 -0.61 3.47 9.61
CA ALA A 44 0.47 2.59 10.05
C ALA A 44 1.87 3.03 9.58
N MET A 45 1.99 4.01 8.66
CA MET A 45 3.29 4.50 8.19
C MET A 45 4.06 5.15 9.36
N PRO A 46 5.34 4.81 9.58
CA PRO A 46 6.06 5.27 10.77
C PRO A 46 6.51 6.74 10.69
N GLY A 47 6.28 7.49 11.77
CA GLY A 47 6.76 8.86 11.95
C GLY A 47 6.26 9.82 10.88
N TRP A 48 7.17 10.64 10.34
CA TRP A 48 6.86 11.66 9.31
C TRP A 48 6.22 11.09 8.04
N LYS A 49 6.35 9.78 7.81
CA LYS A 49 5.83 9.11 6.61
C LYS A 49 4.31 9.06 6.59
N SER A 50 3.64 9.00 7.75
CA SER A 50 2.17 9.04 7.82
C SER A 50 1.61 10.36 7.30
N ASP A 51 2.24 11.49 7.67
CA ASP A 51 1.82 12.80 7.18
C ASP A 51 2.12 12.99 5.69
N LEU A 52 3.24 12.44 5.20
CA LEU A 52 3.49 12.39 3.75
C LEU A 52 2.43 11.55 3.03
N GLY A 53 2.08 10.38 3.56
CA GLY A 53 1.02 9.51 3.01
C GLY A 53 -0.32 10.21 2.94
N ARG A 54 -0.73 10.92 4.01
CA ARG A 54 -1.95 11.75 4.02
C ARG A 54 -1.93 12.83 2.94
N ARG A 55 -0.80 13.53 2.77
CA ARG A 55 -0.66 14.57 1.73
C ARG A 55 -0.75 13.99 0.33
N LEU A 56 -0.11 12.84 0.08
CA LEU A 56 -0.19 12.14 -1.20
C LEU A 56 -1.64 11.73 -1.51
N ASP A 57 -2.31 11.09 -0.57
CA ASP A 57 -3.71 10.65 -0.72
C ASP A 57 -4.65 11.82 -0.98
N ALA A 58 -4.48 12.93 -0.27
CA ALA A 58 -5.28 14.14 -0.45
C ALA A 58 -5.07 14.77 -1.83
N ILE A 59 -3.83 14.85 -2.32
CA ILE A 59 -3.52 15.36 -3.67
C ILE A 59 -4.18 14.47 -4.72
N VAL A 60 -4.01 13.14 -4.63
CA VAL A 60 -4.57 12.21 -5.60
C VAL A 60 -6.10 12.26 -5.61
N THR A 61 -6.73 12.24 -4.43
CA THR A 61 -8.19 12.26 -4.29
C THR A 61 -8.79 13.57 -4.81
N ARG A 62 -8.12 14.71 -4.58
CA ARG A 62 -8.56 16.01 -5.09
C ARG A 62 -8.40 16.12 -6.61
N THR A 63 -7.30 15.59 -7.16
CA THR A 63 -6.99 15.71 -8.60
C THR A 63 -7.81 14.74 -9.45
N VAL A 64 -8.14 13.57 -8.91
CA VAL A 64 -8.93 12.54 -9.61
C VAL A 64 -10.19 12.24 -8.80
N PRO A 65 -11.29 13.00 -8.99
CA PRO A 65 -12.57 12.70 -8.35
C PRO A 65 -13.03 11.28 -8.67
N GLY A 66 -13.47 10.54 -7.65
CA GLY A 66 -13.88 9.14 -7.82
C GLY A 66 -12.72 8.15 -7.97
N VAL A 67 -11.48 8.55 -7.66
CA VAL A 67 -10.31 7.66 -7.72
C VAL A 67 -10.55 6.32 -7.03
N ARG A 68 -10.20 5.24 -7.73
CA ARG A 68 -10.21 3.88 -7.19
C ARG A 68 -8.99 3.69 -6.31
N LYS A 69 -9.18 3.16 -5.10
CA LYS A 69 -8.11 2.89 -4.13
C LYS A 69 -8.01 1.40 -3.83
N ALA A 70 -6.81 0.91 -3.57
CA ALA A 70 -6.58 -0.45 -3.11
C ALA A 70 -5.25 -0.59 -2.38
N VAL A 71 -5.12 -1.61 -1.54
CA VAL A 71 -3.83 -2.17 -1.14
C VAL A 71 -3.64 -3.49 -1.89
N LYS A 72 -2.56 -3.58 -2.66
CA LYS A 72 -2.17 -4.78 -3.42
C LYS A 72 -0.66 -4.99 -3.26
N TRP A 73 -0.23 -6.24 -3.15
CA TRP A 73 1.20 -6.58 -2.95
C TRP A 73 1.85 -5.69 -1.86
N ASN A 74 1.11 -5.48 -0.76
CA ASN A 74 1.50 -4.66 0.38
C ASN A 74 1.91 -3.21 0.05
N SER A 75 1.25 -2.59 -0.93
CA SER A 75 1.44 -1.19 -1.31
C SER A 75 0.09 -0.55 -1.66
N PRO A 76 -0.14 0.75 -1.41
CA PRO A 76 -1.30 1.46 -1.91
C PRO A 76 -1.24 1.63 -3.44
N PHE A 77 -2.40 1.52 -4.09
CA PHE A 77 -2.62 1.68 -5.52
C PHE A 77 -3.80 2.63 -5.76
N TYR A 78 -3.68 3.45 -6.80
CA TYR A 78 -4.67 4.42 -7.25
C TYR A 78 -4.97 4.22 -8.73
N GLY A 79 -6.25 4.19 -9.08
CA GLY A 79 -6.75 3.95 -10.44
C GLY A 79 -7.82 4.96 -10.84
N ALA A 80 -7.96 5.22 -12.14
CA ALA A 80 -8.97 6.15 -12.65
C ALA A 80 -10.39 5.57 -12.44
N PRO A 81 -11.42 6.40 -12.21
CA PRO A 81 -12.79 5.95 -11.95
C PRO A 81 -13.36 5.07 -13.07
N ASP A 82 -13.05 5.41 -14.31
CA ASP A 82 -13.54 4.82 -15.56
C ASP A 82 -12.67 3.67 -16.09
N ALA A 83 -11.46 3.46 -15.54
CA ALA A 83 -10.51 2.47 -16.04
C ALA A 83 -10.40 1.26 -15.09
N GLU A 84 -11.30 0.30 -15.25
CA GLU A 84 -11.28 -0.93 -14.44
C GLU A 84 -10.01 -1.76 -14.62
N GLY A 85 -9.52 -2.31 -13.50
CA GLY A 85 -8.30 -3.11 -13.44
C GLY A 85 -7.01 -2.32 -13.63
N THR A 86 -7.10 -1.05 -14.04
CA THR A 86 -5.96 -0.20 -14.36
C THR A 86 -5.59 0.70 -13.18
N TRP A 87 -4.31 0.75 -12.89
CA TRP A 87 -3.74 1.57 -11.82
C TRP A 87 -2.72 2.50 -12.45
N PHE A 88 -2.74 3.78 -12.07
CA PHE A 88 -1.81 4.77 -12.60
C PHE A 88 -0.70 5.12 -11.61
N LEU A 89 -0.96 5.00 -10.30
CA LEU A 89 -0.02 5.35 -9.23
C LEU A 89 0.01 4.27 -8.15
N SER A 90 1.20 4.03 -7.61
CA SER A 90 1.41 3.32 -6.35
C SER A 90 2.46 4.05 -5.51
N PHE A 91 2.46 3.86 -4.20
CA PHE A 91 3.62 4.20 -3.39
C PHE A 91 4.02 3.10 -2.42
N HIS A 92 5.29 3.12 -2.01
CA HIS A 92 5.85 2.13 -1.09
C HIS A 92 6.77 2.82 -0.07
N VAL A 93 6.68 2.40 1.19
CA VAL A 93 7.52 2.92 2.27
C VAL A 93 8.86 2.20 2.32
N PHE A 94 9.95 2.96 2.26
CA PHE A 94 11.30 2.51 2.58
C PHE A 94 11.81 3.22 3.84
N ALA A 95 12.94 2.76 4.40
CA ALA A 95 13.44 3.28 5.67
C ALA A 95 13.68 4.80 5.62
N LYS A 96 14.23 5.29 4.50
CA LYS A 96 14.66 6.68 4.32
C LYS A 96 13.79 7.51 3.38
N TYR A 97 12.95 6.87 2.56
CA TYR A 97 12.13 7.56 1.56
C TYR A 97 10.80 6.85 1.34
N VAL A 98 9.85 7.53 0.69
CA VAL A 98 8.63 6.92 0.15
C VAL A 98 8.78 6.92 -1.37
N LYS A 99 8.75 5.76 -2.00
CA LYS A 99 8.81 5.63 -3.46
C LYS A 99 7.42 5.87 -4.01
N VAL A 100 7.24 6.88 -4.86
CA VAL A 100 6.03 7.06 -5.66
C VAL A 100 6.32 6.56 -7.07
N ALA A 101 5.48 5.66 -7.57
CA ALA A 101 5.64 5.02 -8.87
C ALA A 101 4.43 5.32 -9.76
N PHE A 102 4.69 5.83 -10.96
CA PHE A 102 3.70 5.99 -12.02
C PHE A 102 3.87 4.87 -13.06
N PHE A 103 2.85 4.03 -13.24
CA PHE A 103 2.98 2.84 -14.11
C PHE A 103 3.13 3.18 -15.60
N LYS A 104 2.65 4.36 -16.02
CA LYS A 104 2.86 4.93 -17.36
C LYS A 104 3.63 6.25 -17.27
N GLY A 105 4.67 6.31 -16.43
CA GLY A 105 5.43 7.53 -16.16
C GLY A 105 6.07 8.16 -17.40
N ALA A 106 6.44 7.36 -18.40
CA ALA A 106 6.98 7.85 -19.68
C ALA A 106 5.93 8.58 -20.55
N SER A 107 4.64 8.42 -20.25
CA SER A 107 3.55 9.13 -20.93
C SER A 107 3.20 10.47 -20.26
N LEU A 108 3.93 10.88 -19.22
CA LEU A 108 3.74 12.18 -18.57
C LEU A 108 4.45 13.28 -19.36
N GLU A 109 3.89 14.49 -19.31
CA GLU A 109 4.46 15.68 -19.95
C GLU A 109 4.67 16.80 -18.92
N PRO A 110 5.92 17.27 -18.73
CA PRO A 110 7.15 16.68 -19.28
C PRO A 110 7.41 15.29 -18.67
N GLN A 111 8.17 14.47 -19.40
CA GLN A 111 8.62 13.19 -18.86
C GLN A 111 9.44 13.44 -17.59
N PRO A 112 9.20 12.72 -16.48
CA PRO A 112 9.98 12.87 -15.26
C PRO A 112 11.47 12.60 -15.54
N PRO A 113 12.38 13.41 -15.00
CA PRO A 113 13.81 13.19 -15.16
C PRO A 113 14.24 11.88 -14.47
N GLY A 114 15.03 11.06 -15.18
CA GLY A 114 15.55 9.78 -14.68
C GLY A 114 15.05 8.55 -15.44
N THR A 115 15.91 7.55 -15.55
CA THR A 115 15.64 6.18 -16.06
C THR A 115 15.79 5.17 -14.94
#